data_AF-A0A2E2UU05-F1
#
_entry.id   AF-A0A2E2UU05-F1
#
_cell.length_a   1.000
_cell.length_b   1.000
_cell.length_c   1.000
_cell.angle_alpha   90.00
_cell.angle_beta   90.00
_cell.angle_gamma   90.00
#
_symmetry.space_group_name_H-M   'P 1'
#
loop_
_entity.id
_entity.type
_entity.pdbx_description
1 polymer ?
#
loop_
_entity_poly.entity_id
_entity_poly.type
_entity_poly.pdbx_seq_one_letter_code
_entity_poly.pdbx_strand_id
1 'polypeptide(L)' 'MNYLFQHPKQVCMTYFSHFWFSMSLSLKLAIGSIKAFIHAIYPDKYITSSSDVTKEIMEDIESSGCKTD' A
#
# COMPACT_ATOMS: atom_id res chain seq x y z
N MET A 1 22.47 6.05 18.74
CA MET A 1 22.38 5.97 17.27
C MET A 1 20.95 6.36 16.89
N ASN A 2 20.76 7.40 16.07
CA ASN A 2 19.41 7.85 15.69
C ASN A 2 18.75 6.79 14.77
N TYR A 3 17.78 6.04 15.29
CA TYR A 3 17.00 5.04 14.54
C TYR A 3 16.05 5.67 13.51
N LEU A 4 15.82 6.99 13.59
CA LEU A 4 15.01 7.74 12.67
C LEU A 4 15.64 7.71 11.26
N PHE A 5 14.85 7.36 10.25
CA PHE A 5 15.23 7.36 8.81
C PHE A 5 16.20 6.26 8.34
N GLN A 6 16.41 5.19 9.10
CA GLN A 6 17.14 4.02 8.58
C GLN A 6 16.31 3.21 7.57
N HIS A 7 14.99 3.16 7.76
CA HIS A 7 14.10 2.33 6.95
C HIS A 7 14.15 2.61 5.44
N PRO A 8 14.10 3.87 4.96
CA PRO A 8 14.23 4.14 3.52
C PRO A 8 15.51 3.57 2.91
N LYS A 9 16.64 3.60 3.63
CA LYS A 9 17.92 3.04 3.17
C LYS A 9 17.88 1.50 3.10
N GLN A 10 17.21 0.85 4.03
CA GLN A 10 17.08 -0.62 4.07
C GLN A 10 16.28 -1.16 2.88
N VAL A 11 15.39 -0.35 2.32
CA VAL A 11 14.58 -0.70 1.15
C VAL A 11 15.03 0.02 -0.13
N CYS A 12 16.27 0.52 -0.17
CA CYS A 12 16.86 1.15 -1.37
C CYS A 12 16.09 2.38 -1.89
N MET A 13 15.47 3.17 -1.00
CA MET A 13 14.69 4.37 -1.36
C MET A 13 15.26 5.65 -0.73
N THR A 14 15.10 6.77 -1.43
CA THR A 14 15.23 8.09 -0.81
C THR A 14 14.04 8.35 0.12
N TYR A 15 14.18 9.28 1.07
CA TYR A 15 13.06 9.66 1.94
C TYR A 15 11.81 10.06 1.15
N PHE A 16 11.97 10.88 0.11
CA PHE A 16 10.84 11.34 -0.70
C PHE A 16 10.19 10.21 -1.51
N SER A 17 10.98 9.30 -2.07
CA SER A 17 10.44 8.13 -2.77
C SER A 17 9.64 7.24 -1.81
N HIS A 18 10.21 6.94 -0.64
CA HIS A 18 9.55 6.14 0.40
C HIS A 18 8.27 6.81 0.92
N PHE A 19 8.31 8.12 1.15
CA PHE A 19 7.16 8.91 1.58
C PHE A 19 6.01 8.86 0.56
N TRP A 20 6.30 9.14 -0.72
CA TRP A 20 5.26 9.12 -1.75
C TRP A 20 4.70 7.74 -2.00
N PHE A 21 5.56 6.72 -1.99
CA PHE A 21 5.13 5.33 -2.06
C PHE A 21 4.19 4.96 -0.90
N SER A 22 4.59 5.29 0.33
CA SER A 22 3.78 5.05 1.53
C SER A 22 2.45 5.80 1.48
N MET A 23 2.43 7.04 0.96
CA MET A 23 1.17 7.77 0.79
C MET A 23 0.28 7.19 -0.30
N SER A 24 0.84 6.68 -1.40
CA SER A 24 0.09 5.94 -2.40
C SER A 24 -0.61 4.72 -1.77
N LEU A 25 0.14 3.91 -1.01
CA LEU A 25 -0.42 2.78 -0.28
C LEU A 25 -1.51 3.21 0.72
N SER A 26 -1.29 4.30 1.45
CA SER A 26 -2.27 4.85 2.40
C SER A 26 -3.59 5.20 1.70
N LEU A 27 -3.54 5.80 0.52
CA LEU A 27 -4.75 6.14 -0.26
C LEU A 27 -5.46 4.88 -0.75
N LYS A 28 -4.73 3.89 -1.28
CA LYS A 28 -5.32 2.61 -1.71
C LYS A 28 -5.99 1.87 -0.55
N LEU A 29 -5.34 1.82 0.62
CA LEU A 29 -5.90 1.25 1.85
C LEU A 29 -7.15 2.00 2.32
N ALA A 30 -7.15 3.33 2.28
CA ALA A 30 -8.32 4.12 2.66
C ALA A 30 -9.52 3.85 1.72
N ILE A 31 -9.27 3.84 0.41
CA ILE A 31 -10.30 3.50 -0.60
C ILE A 31 -10.80 2.06 -0.39
N GLY A 32 -9.88 1.12 -0.18
CA GLY A 32 -10.21 -0.28 0.12
C GLY A 32 -11.09 -0.41 1.36
N SER A 33 -10.73 0.28 2.44
CA SER A 33 -11.50 0.32 3.68
C SER A 33 -12.91 0.87 3.47
N ILE A 34 -13.07 1.97 2.71
CA ILE A 34 -14.39 2.54 2.42
C ILE A 34 -15.23 1.56 1.60
N LYS A 35 -14.65 0.92 0.58
CA LYS A 35 -15.37 -0.04 -0.25
C LYS A 35 -15.76 -1.30 0.52
N ALA A 36 -14.86 -1.83 1.36
CA ALA A 36 -15.14 -2.96 2.23
C ALA A 36 -16.25 -2.65 3.25
N PHE A 37 -16.24 -1.44 3.81
CA PHE A 37 -17.30 -0.95 4.69
C PHE A 37 -18.66 -0.90 3.97
N ILE A 38 -18.70 -0.35 2.74
CA ILE A 38 -19.93 -0.32 1.94
C ILE A 38 -20.39 -1.74 1.58
N HIS A 39 -19.49 -2.64 1.21
CA HIS A 39 -19.79 -4.04 0.91
C HIS A 39 -20.38 -4.78 2.12
N ALA A 40 -19.90 -4.48 3.34
CA ALA A 40 -20.45 -5.06 4.57
C ALA A 40 -21.89 -4.63 4.85
N ILE A 41 -22.31 -3.44 4.40
CA ILE A 41 -23.69 -2.93 4.50
C ILE A 41 -24.54 -3.40 3.33
N TYR A 42 -23.98 -3.40 2.11
CA TYR A 42 -24.64 -3.76 0.87
C TYR A 42 -23.76 -4.75 0.07
N PRO A 43 -23.97 -6.08 0.26
CA PRO A 43 -23.09 -7.12 -0.26
C PRO A 43 -22.93 -7.14 -1.79
N ASP A 44 -23.94 -6.71 -2.55
CA ASP A 44 -23.86 -6.76 -4.01
C ASP A 44 -22.99 -5.64 -4.62
N LYS A 45 -22.47 -4.72 -3.80
CA LYS A 45 -21.57 -3.65 -4.25
C LYS A 45 -20.14 -3.95 -3.81
N TYR A 46 -19.18 -3.66 -4.69
CA TYR A 46 -17.74 -3.84 -4.44
C TYR A 46 -17.33 -5.27 -4.07
N ILE A 47 -18.03 -6.29 -4.62
CA ILE A 47 -17.88 -7.72 -4.30
C ILE A 47 -16.41 -8.19 -4.30
N THR A 48 -15.65 -7.83 -5.34
CA THR A 48 -14.24 -8.24 -5.46
C THR A 48 -13.27 -7.20 -4.93
N SER A 49 -13.75 -6.01 -4.58
CA SER A 49 -12.87 -4.86 -4.40
C SER A 49 -11.90 -4.99 -3.22
N SER A 50 -12.26 -5.72 -2.17
CA SER A 50 -11.36 -5.99 -1.05
C SER A 50 -10.19 -6.87 -1.49
N SER A 51 -10.46 -7.92 -2.27
CA SER A 51 -9.41 -8.81 -2.79
C SER A 51 -8.56 -8.11 -3.84
N ASP A 52 -9.20 -7.34 -4.74
CA ASP A 52 -8.52 -6.63 -5.82
C ASP A 52 -7.56 -5.57 -5.27
N VAL A 53 -8.00 -4.76 -4.30
CA VAL A 53 -7.14 -3.71 -3.70
C VAL A 53 -6.00 -4.31 -2.89
N THR A 54 -6.22 -5.41 -2.18
CA THR A 54 -5.14 -6.09 -1.45
C THR A 54 -4.11 -6.67 -2.41
N LYS A 55 -4.56 -7.29 -3.51
CA LYS A 55 -3.66 -7.80 -4.54
C LYS A 55 -2.81 -6.67 -5.15
N GLU A 56 -3.45 -5.56 -5.53
CA GLU A 56 -2.76 -4.39 -6.07
C GLU A 56 -1.71 -3.82 -5.09
N ILE A 57 -2.06 -3.72 -3.81
CA ILE A 57 -1.13 -3.27 -2.75
C ILE A 57 0.06 -4.23 -2.62
N MET A 58 -0.17 -5.55 -2.69
CA MET A 58 0.91 -6.52 -2.61
C MET A 58 1.85 -6.42 -3.82
N GLU A 59 1.29 -6.30 -5.03
CA GLU A 59 2.07 -6.11 -6.26
C GLU A 59 2.90 -4.81 -6.22
N ASP A 60 2.32 -3.72 -5.70
CA ASP A 60 3.03 -2.46 -5.47
C ASP A 60 4.20 -2.64 -4.49
N ILE A 61 3.99 -3.34 -3.37
CA ILE A 61 5.02 -3.60 -2.36
C ILE A 61 6.15 -4.43 -2.97
N GLU A 62 5.83 -5.53 -3.65
CA GLU A 62 6.81 -6.43 -4.27
C GLU A 62 7.59 -5.76 -5.41
N SER A 63 6.97 -4.83 -6.14
CA SER A 63 7.63 -4.09 -7.22
C SER A 63 8.40 -2.84 -6.76
N SER A 64 8.24 -2.46 -5.49
CA SER A 64 8.89 -1.31 -4.86
C SER A 64 10.20 -1.67 -4.16
N GLY A 65 11.03 -0.65 -3.93
CA GLY A 65 12.26 -0.78 -3.14
C GLY A 65 13.39 -1.52 -3.85
N CYS A 66 14.16 -2.31 -3.09
CA CYS A 66 15.30 -3.04 -3.63
C CYS A 66 14.83 -4.10 -4.63
N LYS A 67 15.28 -3.99 -5.88
CA LYS A 67 15.10 -5.04 -6.88
C LYS A 67 16.29 -5.98 -6.79
N THR A 68 16.04 -7.27 -6.56
CA THR A 68 17.05 -8.30 -6.84
C THR A 68 17.15 -8.46 -8.35
N ASP A 69 18.28 -8.05 -8.91
CA ASP A 69 18.66 -8.35 -10.30
C ASP A 69 18.82 -9.86 -10.54
#